data_AF-A0A1A2H3T8-F1
#
_entry.id   AF-A0A1A2H3T8-F1
#
_cell.length_a   1.000
_cell.length_b   1.000
_cell.length_c   1.000
_cell.angle_alpha   90.00
_cell.angle_beta   90.00
_cell.angle_gamma   90.00
#
_symmetry.space_group_name_H-M   'P 1'
#
loop_
_entity.id
_entity.type
_entity.pdbx_description
1 polymer ?
#
loop_
_entity_poly.entity_id
_entity_poly.type
_entity_poly.pdbx_seq_one_letter_code
_entity_poly.pdbx_strand_id
1 'polypeptide(L)'
;MGAAVLIGIPAHAEVTVRSAPSQFHPLQPPPAPPTDARSQVQELLRQTSELDDQWNGLAPAERNRRLAALQQQATTVQNDVNNLPPDQKPEVQGMLMLAVIRLADILGKMRAAS
;
A
#
# COMPACT_ATOMS: atom_id res chain seq x y z
N MET A 1 -47.14 38.62 21.73
CA MET A 1 -46.66 37.56 22.64
C MET A 1 -45.24 37.18 22.20
N GLY A 2 -44.22 37.42 23.03
CA GLY A 2 -42.88 36.81 22.92
C GLY A 2 -41.71 37.68 22.40
N ALA A 3 -40.87 38.16 23.32
CA ALA A 3 -39.47 38.58 23.15
C ALA A 3 -38.57 37.34 22.81
N ALA A 4 -37.31 37.40 22.35
CA ALA A 4 -36.18 38.17 22.90
C ALA A 4 -34.96 38.25 21.95
N VAL A 5 -34.18 39.30 22.18
CA VAL A 5 -32.87 39.70 21.64
C VAL A 5 -31.76 38.71 22.02
N LEU A 6 -30.71 38.58 21.20
CA LEU A 6 -29.31 38.61 21.68
C LEU A 6 -28.31 38.84 20.55
N ILE A 7 -27.55 39.91 20.76
CA ILE A 7 -26.50 40.49 19.94
C ILE A 7 -25.20 39.76 20.31
N GLY A 8 -24.34 39.47 19.34
CA GLY A 8 -23.02 38.89 19.60
C GLY A 8 -22.05 39.14 18.45
N ILE A 9 -21.47 40.34 18.41
CA ILE A 9 -20.28 40.67 17.61
C ILE A 9 -19.06 40.08 18.32
N PRO A 10 -18.13 39.45 17.59
CA PRO A 10 -16.73 39.62 17.91
C PRO A 10 -15.99 40.28 16.75
N ALA A 11 -15.25 41.31 17.12
CA ALA A 11 -14.30 42.05 16.31
C ALA A 11 -13.30 41.10 15.65
N HIS A 12 -13.19 41.16 14.32
CA HIS A 12 -12.04 40.60 13.63
C HIS A 12 -10.88 41.58 13.81
N ALA A 13 -10.05 41.32 14.81
CA ALA A 13 -8.79 42.00 15.01
C ALA A 13 -7.92 41.82 13.74
N GLU A 14 -7.50 42.94 13.16
CA GLU A 14 -6.37 43.00 12.25
C GLU A 14 -5.16 42.36 12.93
N VAL A 15 -4.76 41.18 12.44
CA VAL A 15 -3.42 40.64 12.66
C VAL A 15 -2.71 40.68 11.32
N THR A 16 -1.80 41.64 11.22
CA THR A 16 -0.69 41.69 10.29
C THR A 16 0.00 40.32 10.21
N VAL A 17 -0.23 39.56 9.13
CA VAL A 17 0.59 38.40 8.77
C VAL A 17 1.26 38.67 7.43
N ARG A 18 2.34 39.45 7.52
CA ARG A 18 3.64 39.24 6.89
C ARG A 18 3.63 38.18 5.77
N SER A 19 3.66 38.65 4.51
CA SER A 19 3.95 37.82 3.35
C SER A 19 5.28 37.08 3.53
N ALA A 20 5.21 35.78 3.79
CA ALA A 20 6.36 34.88 3.78
C ALA A 20 6.59 34.38 2.34
N PRO A 21 7.85 34.25 1.89
CA PRO A 21 8.20 34.06 0.50
C PRO A 21 7.81 32.67 0.00
N SER A 22 7.42 32.65 -1.26
CA SER A 22 7.22 31.48 -2.14
C SER A 22 8.11 30.29 -1.78
N GLN A 23 7.51 29.27 -1.16
CA GLN A 23 8.05 27.92 -1.18
C GLN A 23 7.15 27.12 -2.13
N PHE A 24 7.45 27.21 -3.42
CA PHE A 24 6.94 26.28 -4.41
C PHE A 24 7.53 24.90 -4.08
N HIS A 25 6.78 24.11 -3.31
CA HIS A 25 6.98 22.67 -3.31
C HIS A 25 6.18 22.16 -4.51
N PRO A 26 6.80 21.57 -5.56
CA PRO A 26 6.01 20.80 -6.49
C PRO A 26 5.24 19.76 -5.67
N LEU A 27 3.96 19.62 -5.97
CA LEU A 27 3.01 18.73 -5.31
C LEU A 27 3.58 17.30 -5.27
N GLN A 28 4.38 16.99 -4.26
CA GLN A 28 4.72 15.64 -3.92
C GLN A 28 3.41 15.03 -3.43
N PRO A 29 2.88 13.98 -4.09
CA PRO A 29 1.70 13.31 -3.60
C PRO A 29 1.97 12.91 -2.14
N PRO A 30 0.97 13.02 -1.24
CA PRO A 30 1.15 12.60 0.13
C PRO A 30 1.71 11.18 0.11
N PRO A 31 2.79 10.89 0.87
CA PRO A 31 3.30 9.53 0.95
C PRO A 31 2.12 8.63 1.34
N ALA A 32 1.86 7.61 0.53
CA ALA A 32 0.86 6.60 0.83
C ALA A 32 1.08 6.17 2.29
N PRO A 33 0.00 6.01 3.08
CA PRO A 33 0.14 5.70 4.50
C PRO A 33 1.14 4.53 4.66
N PRO A 34 2.18 4.67 5.51
CA PRO A 34 3.24 3.67 5.62
C PRO A 34 2.74 2.27 6.01
N THR A 35 1.50 2.19 6.52
CA THR A 35 0.80 0.95 6.85
C THR A 35 0.41 0.13 5.62
N ASP A 36 0.14 0.74 4.47
CA ASP A 36 -0.40 0.04 3.31
C ASP A 36 0.59 -0.96 2.72
N ALA A 37 1.88 -0.59 2.56
CA ALA A 37 2.86 -1.49 1.95
C ALA A 37 3.05 -2.78 2.75
N ARG A 38 3.10 -2.69 4.08
CA ARG A 38 3.19 -3.85 4.98
C ARG A 38 1.96 -4.76 4.84
N SER A 39 0.77 -4.18 4.87
CA SER A 39 -0.48 -4.90 4.70
C SER A 39 -0.59 -5.55 3.32
N GLN A 40 -0.13 -4.87 2.26
CA GLN A 40 -0.12 -5.43 0.91
C GLN A 40 0.86 -6.60 0.76
N VAL A 41 2.06 -6.54 1.37
CA VAL A 41 2.97 -7.69 1.43
C VAL A 41 2.33 -8.87 2.19
N GLN A 42 1.67 -8.58 3.31
CA GLN A 42 1.01 -9.62 4.10
C GLN A 42 -0.14 -10.28 3.32
N GLU A 43 -0.91 -9.49 2.56
CA GLU A 43 -1.94 -10.01 1.68
C GLU A 43 -1.34 -10.81 0.52
N LEU A 44 -0.23 -10.35 -0.08
CA LEU A 44 0.51 -11.10 -1.10
C LEU A 44 0.96 -12.47 -0.55
N LEU A 45 1.48 -12.51 0.68
CA LEU A 45 1.85 -13.76 1.38
C LEU A 45 0.64 -14.66 1.61
N ARG A 46 -0.49 -14.09 2.03
CA ARG A 46 -1.74 -14.82 2.25
C ARG A 46 -2.23 -15.46 0.96
N GLN A 47 -2.34 -14.68 -0.12
CA GLN A 47 -2.80 -15.16 -1.42
C GLN A 47 -1.84 -16.17 -2.06
N THR A 48 -0.53 -15.97 -1.89
CA THR A 48 0.48 -16.94 -2.36
C THR A 48 0.35 -18.26 -1.61
N SER A 49 0.15 -18.22 -0.29
CA SER A 49 -0.05 -19.44 0.51
C SER A 49 -1.38 -20.13 0.16
N GLU A 50 -2.45 -19.37 -0.01
CA GLU A 50 -3.74 -19.90 -0.44
C GLU A 50 -3.66 -20.55 -1.83
N LEU A 51 -2.91 -19.96 -2.76
CA LEU A 51 -2.64 -20.54 -4.08
C LEU A 51 -1.81 -21.83 -3.97
N ASP A 52 -0.84 -21.88 -3.05
CA ASP A 52 -0.03 -23.09 -2.80
C ASP A 52 -0.86 -24.24 -2.22
N ASP A 53 -1.68 -23.95 -1.21
CA ASP A 53 -2.59 -24.92 -0.59
C ASP A 53 -3.61 -25.47 -1.60
N GLN A 54 -4.20 -24.59 -2.40
CA GLN A 54 -5.19 -24.96 -3.42
C GLN A 54 -4.54 -25.47 -4.70
N TRP A 55 -3.21 -25.44 -4.82
CA TRP A 55 -2.47 -25.66 -6.06
C TRP A 55 -2.97 -26.90 -6.78
N ASN A 56 -2.93 -28.06 -6.13
CA ASN A 56 -3.31 -29.34 -6.73
C ASN A 56 -4.79 -29.44 -7.13
N GLY A 57 -5.68 -28.68 -6.47
CA GLY A 57 -7.12 -28.65 -6.76
C GLY A 57 -7.53 -27.65 -7.84
N LEU A 58 -6.67 -26.68 -8.17
CA LEU A 58 -6.97 -25.66 -9.18
C LEU A 58 -6.67 -26.15 -10.60
N ALA A 59 -7.51 -25.74 -11.56
CA ALA A 59 -7.25 -25.96 -12.97
C ALA A 59 -6.00 -25.17 -13.44
N PRO A 60 -5.23 -25.68 -14.42
CA PRO A 60 -4.00 -25.02 -14.89
C PRO A 60 -4.21 -23.56 -15.35
N ALA A 61 -5.33 -23.27 -16.02
CA ALA A 61 -5.65 -21.91 -16.46
C ALA A 61 -5.90 -20.95 -15.28
N GLU A 62 -6.51 -21.45 -14.21
CA GLU A 62 -6.78 -20.68 -13.00
C GLU A 62 -5.50 -20.41 -12.21
N ARG A 63 -4.62 -21.41 -12.11
CA ARG A 63 -3.27 -21.27 -11.56
C ARG A 63 -2.51 -20.15 -12.27
N ASN A 64 -2.48 -20.17 -13.60
CA ASN A 64 -1.79 -19.13 -14.38
C ASN A 64 -2.37 -17.73 -14.18
N ARG A 65 -3.71 -17.60 -14.14
CA ARG A 65 -4.37 -16.30 -13.88
C ARG A 65 -3.99 -15.75 -12.51
N ARG A 66 -4.11 -16.57 -11.46
CA ARG A 66 -3.76 -16.17 -10.09
C ARG A 66 -2.29 -15.82 -9.97
N LEU A 67 -1.42 -16.63 -10.59
CA LEU A 67 0.01 -16.39 -10.55
C LEU A 67 0.41 -15.09 -11.26
N ALA A 68 -0.20 -14.79 -12.40
CA ALA A 68 0.01 -13.51 -13.09
C ALA A 68 -0.46 -12.32 -12.23
N ALA A 69 -1.61 -12.44 -11.56
CA ALA A 69 -2.10 -11.41 -10.64
C ALA A 69 -1.13 -11.19 -9.47
N LEU A 70 -0.62 -12.27 -8.86
CA LEU A 70 0.37 -12.18 -7.78
C LEU A 70 1.68 -11.52 -8.22
N GLN A 71 2.16 -11.78 -9.44
CA GLN A 71 3.36 -11.12 -9.97
C GLN A 71 3.16 -9.61 -10.16
N GLN A 72 2.00 -9.20 -10.67
CA GLN A 72 1.65 -7.78 -10.80
C GLN A 72 1.58 -7.09 -9.43
N GLN A 73 0.97 -7.77 -8.45
CA GLN A 73 0.90 -7.26 -7.08
C GLN A 73 2.28 -7.18 -6.44
N ALA A 74 3.14 -8.19 -6.57
CA ALA A 74 4.51 -8.17 -6.06
C ALA A 74 5.32 -6.99 -6.63
N THR A 75 5.15 -6.68 -7.91
CA THR A 75 5.79 -5.53 -8.56
C THR A 75 5.29 -4.20 -7.99
N THR A 76 3.98 -4.06 -7.81
CA THR A 76 3.37 -2.87 -7.21
C THR A 76 3.85 -2.67 -5.77
N VAL A 77 3.79 -3.73 -4.97
CA VAL A 77 4.26 -3.72 -3.59
C VAL A 77 5.75 -3.43 -3.49
N GLN A 78 6.57 -3.94 -4.41
CA GLN A 78 7.99 -3.63 -4.47
C GLN A 78 8.24 -2.13 -4.71
N ASN A 79 7.44 -1.47 -5.55
CA ASN A 79 7.51 -0.02 -5.75
C ASN A 79 7.11 0.74 -4.48
N ASP A 80 6.06 0.28 -3.79
CA ASP A 80 5.63 0.89 -2.52
C ASP A 80 6.71 0.73 -1.43
N VAL A 81 7.30 -0.45 -1.31
CA VAL A 81 8.42 -0.73 -0.38
C VAL A 81 9.64 0.15 -0.68
N ASN A 82 9.89 0.46 -1.95
CA ASN A 82 10.98 1.34 -2.32
C ASN A 82 10.75 2.80 -1.87
N ASN A 83 9.49 3.22 -1.77
CA ASN A 83 9.08 4.54 -1.29
C ASN A 83 8.91 4.61 0.25
N LEU A 84 9.05 3.49 0.96
CA LEU A 84 8.96 3.47 2.42
C LEU A 84 10.14 4.18 3.10
N PRO A 85 9.92 4.74 4.30
CA PRO A 85 10.99 5.27 5.12
C PRO A 85 12.00 4.17 5.51
N PRO A 86 13.29 4.53 5.65
CA PRO A 86 14.39 3.57 5.85
C PRO A 86 14.26 2.73 7.13
N ASP A 87 13.60 3.23 8.17
CA ASP A 87 13.33 2.47 9.41
C ASP A 87 12.36 1.30 9.20
N GLN A 88 11.41 1.42 8.26
CA GLN A 88 10.38 0.40 8.01
C GLN A 88 10.69 -0.49 6.82
N LYS A 89 11.47 0.03 5.87
CA LYS A 89 11.90 -0.69 4.67
C LYS A 89 12.48 -2.08 4.93
N PRO A 90 13.41 -2.31 5.89
CA PRO A 90 14.01 -3.64 6.07
C PRO A 90 12.99 -4.68 6.55
N GLU A 91 12.04 -4.32 7.41
CA GLU A 91 10.99 -5.24 7.87
C GLU A 91 10.10 -5.66 6.69
N VAL A 92 9.58 -4.68 5.95
CA VAL A 92 8.65 -4.94 4.84
C VAL A 92 9.36 -5.63 3.67
N GLN A 93 10.61 -5.28 3.40
CA GLN A 93 11.44 -5.95 2.40
C GLN A 93 11.73 -7.41 2.76
N GLY A 94 11.93 -7.73 4.04
CA GLY A 94 12.06 -9.12 4.51
C GLY A 94 10.80 -9.94 4.27
N MET A 95 9.63 -9.38 4.59
CA MET A 95 8.34 -10.03 4.30
C MET A 95 8.10 -10.19 2.79
N LEU A 96 8.47 -9.20 1.97
CA LEU A 96 8.33 -9.25 0.52
C LEU A 96 9.24 -10.33 -0.07
N MET A 97 10.48 -10.45 0.43
CA MET A 97 11.40 -11.51 0.02
C MET A 97 10.83 -12.91 0.31
N LEU A 98 10.23 -13.10 1.48
CA LEU A 98 9.50 -14.34 1.84
C LEU A 98 8.37 -14.65 0.85
N ALA A 99 7.62 -13.63 0.44
CA ALA A 99 6.53 -13.78 -0.54
C ALA A 99 7.07 -14.21 -1.91
N VAL A 100 8.14 -13.57 -2.37
CA VAL A 100 8.79 -13.89 -3.65
C VAL A 100 9.38 -15.30 -3.65
N ILE A 101 10.01 -15.74 -2.56
CA ILE A 101 10.55 -17.11 -2.44
C ILE A 101 9.41 -18.13 -2.56
N ARG A 102 8.29 -17.92 -1.86
CA ARG A 102 7.11 -18.81 -1.99
C ARG A 102 6.53 -18.79 -3.40
N LEU A 103 6.44 -17.62 -4.02
CA LEU A 103 5.97 -17.51 -5.41
C LEU A 103 6.88 -18.27 -6.38
N ALA A 104 8.21 -18.22 -6.15
CA ALA A 104 9.20 -18.94 -6.94
C ALA A 104 9.10 -20.46 -6.77
N ASP A 105 8.78 -20.94 -5.56
CA ASP A 105 8.51 -22.36 -5.30
C ASP A 105 7.30 -22.86 -6.11
N ILE A 106 6.19 -22.10 -6.11
CA ILE A 106 4.99 -22.38 -6.91
C ILE A 106 5.31 -22.41 -8.41
N LEU A 107 6.11 -21.44 -8.90
CA LEU A 107 6.62 -21.42 -10.27
C LEU A 107 7.49 -22.65 -10.60
N GLY A 108 8.24 -23.15 -9.62
CA GLY A 108 8.98 -24.41 -9.73
C GLY A 108 8.06 -25.62 -9.89
N LYS A 109 7.02 -25.73 -9.03
CA LYS A 109 5.99 -26.76 -9.11
C LYS A 109 5.27 -26.77 -10.45
N MET A 110 4.98 -25.60 -11.02
CA MET A 110 4.38 -25.47 -12.35
C MET A 110 5.27 -26.08 -13.44
N ARG A 111 6.57 -25.72 -13.43
CA ARG A 111 7.55 -26.23 -14.40
C ARG A 111 7.80 -27.73 -14.26
N ALA A 112 7.73 -28.27 -13.04
CA ALA A 112 7.88 -29.70 -12.79
C ALA A 112 6.64 -30.53 -13.16
N ALA A 113 5.46 -29.89 -13.22
CA ALA A 113 4.19 -30.53 -13.59
C ALA A 113 3.84 -30.41 -15.08
N SER A 114 4.72 -29.80 -15.89
CA SER A 114 4.60 -29.65 -17.34
C SER A 114 5.33 -30.77 -18.06
#